data_AF-A0A9D3WW74-F1
#
_entry.id   AF-A0A9D3WW74-F1
#
_cell.length_a   1.000
_cell.length_b   1.000
_cell.length_c   1.000
_cell.angle_alpha   90.00
_cell.angle_beta   90.00
_cell.angle_gamma   90.00
#
_symmetry.space_group_name_H-M   'P 1'
#
loop_
_entity.id
_entity.type
_entity.pdbx_description
1 polymer ?
#
loop_
_entity_poly.entity_id
_entity_poly.type
_entity_poly.pdbx_seq_one_letter_code
_entity_poly.pdbx_strand_id
1 'polypeptide(L)'
;MEPGGERELRQRRHLPELRHQAAEYYRSNEVPQRLKEALNATFYLRPPDLYGHLANYFSKFSKPPVICKLIGRKVLDGVGRPTLEVEIFCTVKNHEKSICSIVISSHSEILENASPEAIDADENERNDSINRALEWVNGSLNEMLRDLQPADQCKADELLGEYFAKKVEEEKERKAIEKEEQEAAISAPAYVPALSAVTPSGKKKGVKLGKKSSVAEKPISPAEPIEPVLCGSIAIGGLSLAVAKTGATINNTPLYLHLALMKHDPDLPKELTMPLPMVTLLSCGKSSSGKLKLMKEVMLIPPTELTVKQGIERLLEIQKQMMRLLDPVSKGPSVLKRISHLGCLITGCDSLEQPLILLQTACRNLGLELGIDVHLAINCAAHELMDYTKGKYEILTGTLKSPDEMVDMYVDLINKYPSIIALIDPLRKEDGQQWSNICNAVGSRCYLIAEDAAKSISKLVEDQNINVPKCSGLIIKYTNQTKISDLTELTRLIDGQRHIAILGSPAGESSDDSLVDLAVGLGARFIKLGGLSRGERVTKYNRLLAIEEELAKNGTLRSGENHEFVDFAEEALTVEEVLDAFPTTEQDPWPSEHSQPLLAQDQNPVSLHGSTLHLNEATNLDPSIFP
;
A
#
# COMPACT_ATOMS: atom_id res chain seq x y z
N MET A 1 39.57 -26.82 -64.08
CA MET A 1 38.12 -26.56 -63.92
C MET A 1 37.89 -26.20 -62.47
N GLU A 2 37.58 -24.94 -62.21
CA GLU A 2 37.50 -24.40 -60.86
C GLU A 2 36.24 -24.90 -60.11
N PRO A 3 36.33 -25.20 -58.80
CA PRO A 3 35.19 -25.58 -57.97
C PRO A 3 34.26 -24.38 -57.60
N GLY A 4 34.48 -23.19 -58.17
CA GLY A 4 33.65 -22.00 -57.95
C GLY A 4 32.36 -21.95 -58.76
N GLY A 5 32.33 -22.55 -59.96
CA GLY A 5 31.19 -22.45 -60.89
C GLY A 5 29.91 -23.17 -60.43
N GLU A 6 30.02 -24.27 -59.68
CA GLU A 6 28.84 -25.02 -59.24
C GLU A 6 28.10 -24.38 -58.06
N ARG A 7 28.80 -23.62 -57.18
CA ARG A 7 28.15 -22.84 -56.11
C ARG A 7 27.40 -21.63 -56.68
N GLU A 8 28.00 -20.93 -57.64
CA GLU A 8 27.34 -19.80 -58.32
C GLU A 8 26.15 -20.25 -59.18
N LEU A 9 26.25 -21.38 -59.88
CA LEU A 9 25.11 -21.93 -60.63
C LEU A 9 23.97 -22.42 -59.73
N ARG A 10 24.27 -23.00 -58.56
CA ARG A 10 23.24 -23.40 -57.56
C ARG A 10 22.56 -22.18 -56.93
N GLN A 11 23.30 -21.12 -56.61
CA GLN A 11 22.74 -19.86 -56.13
C GLN A 11 21.86 -19.16 -57.19
N ARG A 12 22.23 -19.22 -58.48
CA ARG A 12 21.43 -18.64 -59.57
C ARG A 12 20.10 -19.37 -59.81
N ARG A 13 20.04 -20.69 -59.59
CA ARG A 13 18.78 -21.47 -59.73
C ARG A 13 17.79 -21.23 -58.59
N HIS A 14 18.26 -20.94 -57.38
CA HIS A 14 17.41 -20.62 -56.23
C HIS A 14 16.93 -19.16 -56.17
N LEU A 15 17.53 -18.25 -56.95
CA LEU A 15 17.22 -16.82 -56.89
C LEU A 15 15.75 -16.48 -57.25
N PRO A 16 15.11 -17.11 -58.26
CA PRO A 16 13.70 -16.88 -58.55
C PRO A 16 12.77 -17.37 -57.43
N GLU A 17 13.06 -18.54 -56.85
CA GLU A 17 12.31 -19.10 -55.72
C GLU A 17 12.45 -18.21 -54.48
N LEU A 18 13.66 -17.76 -54.16
CA LEU A 18 13.92 -16.82 -53.06
C LEU A 18 13.20 -15.48 -53.25
N ARG A 19 13.13 -14.96 -54.48
CA ARG A 19 12.36 -13.75 -54.79
C ARG A 19 10.85 -13.97 -54.62
N HIS A 20 10.35 -15.13 -55.02
CA HIS A 20 8.95 -15.49 -54.83
C HIS A 20 8.62 -15.58 -53.33
N GLN A 21 9.43 -16.33 -52.57
CA GLN A 21 9.30 -16.46 -51.11
C GLN A 21 9.39 -15.10 -50.41
N ALA A 22 10.32 -14.23 -50.81
CA ALA A 22 10.43 -12.88 -50.25
C ALA A 22 9.19 -12.02 -50.57
N ALA A 23 8.68 -12.07 -51.80
CA ALA A 23 7.47 -11.35 -52.19
C ALA A 23 6.23 -11.86 -51.44
N GLU A 24 6.12 -13.17 -51.24
CA GLU A 24 5.07 -13.77 -50.41
C GLU A 24 5.20 -13.35 -48.95
N TYR A 25 6.42 -13.38 -48.38
CA TYR A 25 6.68 -12.95 -47.00
C TYR A 25 6.29 -11.49 -46.77
N TYR A 26 6.68 -10.57 -47.64
CA TYR A 26 6.30 -9.16 -47.48
C TYR A 26 4.81 -8.93 -47.69
N ARG A 27 4.18 -9.68 -48.62
CA ARG A 27 2.73 -9.57 -48.86
C ARG A 27 1.92 -10.13 -47.70
N SER A 28 2.32 -11.26 -47.12
CA SER A 28 1.65 -11.87 -45.97
C SER A 28 1.76 -11.03 -44.70
N ASN A 29 2.78 -10.17 -44.61
CA ASN A 29 2.96 -9.19 -43.52
C ASN A 29 2.49 -7.77 -43.89
N GLU A 30 1.71 -7.61 -44.97
CA GLU A 30 1.14 -6.33 -45.44
C GLU A 30 2.16 -5.20 -45.73
N VAL A 31 3.45 -5.49 -45.80
CA VAL A 31 4.52 -4.47 -45.88
C VAL A 31 4.34 -3.51 -47.06
N PRO A 32 4.06 -3.95 -48.30
CA PRO A 32 3.88 -3.05 -49.43
C PRO A 32 2.70 -2.08 -49.26
N GLN A 33 1.60 -2.54 -48.66
CA GLN A 33 0.42 -1.72 -48.41
C GLN A 33 0.72 -0.65 -47.37
N ARG A 34 1.29 -1.04 -46.22
CA ARG A 34 1.66 -0.11 -45.14
C ARG A 34 2.66 0.93 -45.60
N LEU A 35 3.63 0.54 -46.43
CA LEU A 35 4.60 1.47 -47.02
C LEU A 35 3.93 2.48 -47.95
N LYS A 36 3.00 2.03 -48.80
CA LYS A 36 2.23 2.93 -49.67
C LYS A 36 1.41 3.93 -48.86
N GLU A 37 0.72 3.48 -47.82
CA GLU A 37 -0.05 4.33 -46.91
C GLU A 37 0.83 5.39 -46.23
N ALA A 38 1.98 4.97 -45.68
CA ALA A 38 2.93 5.87 -45.03
C ALA A 38 3.50 6.93 -45.99
N LEU A 39 3.89 6.53 -47.21
CA LEU A 39 4.42 7.43 -48.22
C LEU A 39 3.36 8.43 -48.71
N ASN A 40 2.12 7.98 -48.87
CA ASN A 40 1.01 8.88 -49.21
C ASN A 40 0.76 9.89 -48.08
N ALA A 41 0.66 9.43 -46.83
CA ALA A 41 0.45 10.31 -45.68
C ALA A 41 1.57 11.36 -45.56
N THR A 42 2.82 10.95 -45.64
CA THR A 42 3.98 11.86 -45.54
C THR A 42 4.05 12.88 -46.67
N PHE A 43 3.64 12.54 -47.89
CA PHE A 43 3.58 13.49 -49.00
C PHE A 43 2.62 14.66 -48.72
N TYR A 44 1.46 14.38 -48.11
CA TYR A 44 0.48 15.41 -47.74
C TYR A 44 0.88 16.16 -46.46
N LEU A 45 1.32 15.45 -45.42
CA LEU A 45 1.65 16.03 -44.12
C LEU A 45 2.96 16.85 -44.12
N ARG A 46 3.92 16.50 -44.99
CA ARG A 46 5.26 17.12 -45.09
C ARG A 46 5.91 17.37 -43.71
N PRO A 47 6.06 16.32 -42.87
CA PRO A 47 6.62 16.47 -41.54
C PRO A 47 8.05 17.03 -41.60
N PRO A 48 8.48 17.82 -40.60
CA PRO A 48 9.83 18.39 -40.56
C PRO A 48 10.92 17.32 -40.47
N ASP A 49 10.64 16.19 -39.82
CA ASP A 49 11.46 14.99 -39.81
C ASP A 49 10.70 13.83 -40.50
N LEU A 50 11.01 13.61 -41.78
CA LEU A 50 10.41 12.55 -42.58
C LEU A 50 10.71 11.15 -42.01
N TYR A 51 11.95 10.90 -41.63
CA TYR A 51 12.37 9.57 -41.19
C TYR A 51 11.87 9.25 -39.78
N GLY A 52 11.87 10.24 -38.88
CA GLY A 52 11.25 10.11 -37.56
C GLY A 52 9.74 9.83 -37.66
N HIS A 53 9.05 10.51 -38.58
CA HIS A 53 7.63 10.25 -38.81
C HIS A 53 7.39 8.82 -39.33
N LEU A 54 8.17 8.35 -40.31
CA LEU A 54 8.08 6.97 -40.81
C LEU A 54 8.41 5.94 -39.71
N ALA A 55 9.42 6.21 -38.88
CA ALA A 55 9.79 5.34 -37.77
C ALA A 55 8.65 5.21 -36.75
N ASN A 56 8.01 6.32 -36.38
CA ASN A 56 6.85 6.36 -35.48
C ASN A 56 5.60 5.72 -36.11
N TYR A 57 5.43 5.83 -37.43
CA TYR A 57 4.35 5.16 -38.15
C TYR A 57 4.54 3.64 -38.10
N PHE A 58 5.72 3.15 -38.50
CA PHE A 58 6.00 1.72 -38.53
C PHE A 58 6.12 1.08 -37.14
N SER A 59 6.50 1.86 -36.11
CA SER A 59 6.55 1.33 -34.75
C SER A 59 5.20 0.85 -34.23
N LYS A 60 4.08 1.40 -34.72
CA LYS A 60 2.72 0.99 -34.33
C LYS A 60 2.37 -0.43 -34.80
N PHE A 61 3.05 -0.93 -35.82
CA PHE A 61 2.87 -2.29 -36.35
C PHE A 61 3.93 -3.28 -35.81
N SER A 62 4.83 -2.81 -34.94
CA SER A 62 5.77 -3.70 -34.27
C SER A 62 5.01 -4.61 -33.29
N LYS A 63 5.49 -5.83 -33.10
CA LYS A 63 4.95 -6.73 -32.06
C LYS A 63 4.97 -6.01 -30.70
N PRO A 64 3.94 -6.22 -29.86
CA PRO A 64 3.92 -5.66 -28.53
C PRO A 64 5.14 -6.16 -27.75
N PRO A 65 5.77 -5.31 -26.92
CA PRO A 65 6.81 -5.76 -26.01
C PRO A 65 6.32 -6.85 -25.08
N VAL A 66 7.18 -7.83 -24.84
CA VAL A 66 6.93 -8.94 -23.91
C VAL A 66 8.11 -9.14 -22.98
N ILE A 67 7.85 -9.60 -21.77
CA ILE A 67 8.88 -9.95 -20.78
C ILE A 67 9.70 -11.11 -21.34
N CYS A 68 11.02 -10.94 -21.43
CA CYS A 68 11.91 -12.01 -21.87
C CYS A 68 12.76 -12.57 -20.73
N LYS A 69 13.02 -11.77 -19.69
CA LYS A 69 13.88 -12.15 -18.58
C LYS A 69 13.62 -11.30 -17.34
N LEU A 70 13.69 -11.94 -16.19
CA LEU A 70 13.68 -11.33 -14.85
C LEU A 70 15.05 -11.53 -14.19
N ILE A 71 15.48 -10.57 -13.38
CA ILE A 71 16.67 -10.70 -12.53
C ILE A 71 16.31 -10.21 -11.13
N GLY A 72 16.48 -11.07 -10.13
CA GLY A 72 16.43 -10.71 -8.71
C GLY A 72 17.84 -10.52 -8.15
N ARG A 73 18.05 -9.47 -7.36
CA ARG A 73 19.31 -9.24 -6.61
C ARG A 73 19.05 -8.93 -5.14
N LYS A 74 19.99 -9.35 -4.29
CA LYS A 74 20.04 -8.91 -2.89
C LYS A 74 20.70 -7.54 -2.84
N VAL A 75 20.00 -6.55 -2.31
CA VAL A 75 20.51 -5.19 -2.06
C VAL A 75 20.24 -4.81 -0.61
N LEU A 76 20.57 -3.58 -0.22
CA LEU A 76 20.34 -3.07 1.15
C LEU A 76 19.24 -2.01 1.15
N ASP A 77 18.42 -2.02 2.19
CA ASP A 77 17.46 -0.98 2.48
C ASP A 77 18.12 0.24 3.16
N GLY A 78 17.32 1.25 3.49
CA GLY A 78 17.75 2.50 4.10
C GLY A 78 18.36 2.34 5.49
N VAL A 79 18.17 1.21 6.17
CA VAL A 79 18.79 0.90 7.46
C VAL A 79 19.93 -0.11 7.36
N GLY A 80 20.31 -0.49 6.13
CA GLY A 80 21.42 -1.38 5.85
C GLY A 80 21.07 -2.87 5.97
N ARG A 81 19.78 -3.22 6.03
CA ARG A 81 19.31 -4.60 6.07
C ARG A 81 19.07 -5.14 4.65
N PRO A 82 19.22 -6.45 4.42
CA PRO A 82 18.96 -7.02 3.10
C PRO A 82 17.52 -6.86 2.62
N THR A 83 17.35 -6.48 1.36
CA THR A 83 16.07 -6.48 0.65
C THR A 83 16.24 -6.95 -0.81
N LEU A 84 15.14 -7.04 -1.54
CA LEU A 84 15.07 -7.52 -2.92
C LEU A 84 15.04 -6.35 -3.92
N GLU A 85 15.93 -6.40 -4.90
CA GLU A 85 15.83 -5.68 -6.17
C GLU A 85 15.27 -6.62 -7.25
N VAL A 86 14.34 -6.13 -8.07
CA VAL A 86 13.80 -6.84 -9.23
C VAL A 86 14.01 -5.99 -10.48
N GLU A 87 14.66 -6.57 -11.48
CA GLU A 87 14.89 -5.96 -12.80
C GLU A 87 14.15 -6.76 -13.89
N ILE A 88 13.41 -6.05 -14.76
CA ILE A 88 12.65 -6.63 -15.86
C ILE A 88 13.27 -6.26 -17.20
N PHE A 89 13.51 -7.30 -18.02
CA PHE A 89 13.92 -7.17 -19.41
C PHE A 89 12.76 -7.55 -20.32
N CYS A 90 12.57 -6.75 -21.37
CA CYS A 90 11.57 -7.00 -22.40
C CYS A 90 12.20 -7.12 -23.79
N THR A 91 11.61 -7.96 -24.64
CA THR A 91 11.88 -7.96 -26.08
C THR A 91 11.11 -6.80 -26.71
N VAL A 92 11.80 -5.70 -26.99
CA VAL A 92 11.23 -4.52 -27.65
C VAL A 92 11.81 -4.42 -29.05
N LYS A 93 10.96 -4.56 -30.08
CA LYS A 93 11.38 -4.52 -31.50
C LYS A 93 12.52 -5.51 -31.80
N ASN A 94 12.38 -6.76 -31.33
CA ASN A 94 13.35 -7.86 -31.44
C ASN A 94 14.69 -7.64 -30.69
N HIS A 95 14.77 -6.67 -29.79
CA HIS A 95 15.94 -6.46 -28.94
C HIS A 95 15.58 -6.62 -27.47
N GLU A 96 16.39 -7.37 -26.74
CA GLU A 96 16.32 -7.40 -25.27
C GLU A 96 16.73 -6.01 -24.73
N LYS A 97 15.90 -5.46 -23.85
CA LYS A 97 16.16 -4.18 -23.17
C LYS A 97 15.78 -4.30 -21.71
N SER A 98 16.67 -3.84 -20.82
CA SER A 98 16.30 -3.55 -19.43
C SER A 98 15.34 -2.37 -19.44
N ILE A 99 14.15 -2.56 -18.86
CA ILE A 99 13.09 -1.54 -18.85
C ILE A 99 13.03 -0.83 -17.50
N CYS A 100 13.00 -1.58 -16.40
CA CYS A 100 13.00 -1.01 -15.07
C CYS A 100 13.74 -1.90 -14.06
N SER A 101 14.24 -1.26 -13.01
CA SER A 101 14.65 -1.89 -11.76
C SER A 101 13.88 -1.25 -10.62
N ILE A 102 13.40 -2.06 -9.68
CA ILE A 102 12.78 -1.58 -8.45
C ILE A 102 13.43 -2.22 -7.23
N VAL A 103 13.45 -1.51 -6.11
CA VAL A 103 13.88 -2.05 -4.82
C VAL A 103 12.70 -2.00 -3.87
N ILE A 104 12.24 -3.16 -3.41
CA ILE A 104 11.05 -3.22 -2.56
C ILE A 104 11.41 -2.97 -1.09
N SER A 105 10.51 -2.31 -0.38
CA SER A 105 10.63 -2.09 1.07
C SER A 105 10.26 -3.34 1.85
N SER A 106 10.89 -3.55 3.00
CA SER A 106 10.65 -4.72 3.86
C SER A 106 9.60 -4.41 4.93
N HIS A 107 8.72 -5.37 5.21
CA HIS A 107 7.66 -5.24 6.23
C HIS A 107 8.20 -5.29 7.68
N SER A 108 9.43 -5.71 7.90
CA SER A 108 9.90 -5.96 9.27
C SER A 108 9.94 -4.68 10.12
N GLU A 109 9.37 -4.77 11.31
CA GLU A 109 9.56 -3.76 12.34
C GLU A 109 11.02 -3.73 12.79
N ILE A 110 11.55 -2.54 13.00
CA ILE A 110 12.88 -2.39 13.58
C ILE A 110 12.74 -2.55 15.08
N LEU A 111 13.24 -3.66 15.62
CA LEU A 111 13.27 -3.87 17.07
C LEU A 111 14.35 -2.98 17.70
N GLU A 112 13.98 -1.75 18.06
CA GLU A 112 14.91 -0.74 18.61
C GLU A 112 15.40 -1.07 20.05
N ASN A 113 14.87 -2.11 20.70
CA ASN A 113 15.23 -2.52 22.07
C ASN A 113 15.27 -4.05 22.28
N ALA A 114 15.48 -4.83 21.23
CA ALA A 114 15.52 -6.29 21.36
C ALA A 114 16.82 -6.82 21.92
N SER A 115 16.77 -8.05 22.45
CA SER A 115 17.98 -8.78 22.81
C SER A 115 18.80 -9.08 21.55
N PRO A 116 20.14 -9.20 21.64
CA PRO A 116 20.98 -9.55 20.51
C PRO A 116 20.51 -10.82 19.79
N GLU A 117 20.06 -11.82 20.53
CA GLU A 117 19.57 -13.09 19.96
C GLU A 117 18.31 -12.89 19.12
N ALA A 118 17.41 -12.00 19.52
CA ALA A 118 16.21 -11.67 18.77
C ALA A 118 16.53 -10.85 17.51
N ILE A 119 17.55 -9.98 17.57
CA ILE A 119 18.05 -9.25 16.39
C ILE A 119 18.68 -10.22 15.39
N ASP A 120 19.53 -11.13 15.86
CA ASP A 120 20.18 -12.14 15.03
C ASP A 120 19.14 -13.09 14.40
N ALA A 121 18.09 -13.46 15.14
CA ALA A 121 16.99 -14.27 14.63
C ALA A 121 16.21 -13.53 13.52
N ASP A 122 15.84 -12.26 13.72
CA ASP A 122 15.18 -11.42 12.70
C ASP A 122 16.06 -11.24 11.46
N GLU A 123 17.37 -11.08 11.64
CA GLU A 123 18.30 -10.97 10.51
C GLU A 123 18.42 -12.28 9.72
N ASN A 124 18.47 -13.43 10.40
CA ASN A 124 18.50 -14.74 9.75
C ASN A 124 17.20 -15.01 9.00
N GLU A 125 16.03 -14.78 9.63
CA GLU A 125 14.72 -14.95 8.99
C GLU A 125 14.60 -14.06 7.74
N ARG A 126 15.05 -12.80 7.84
CA ARG A 126 15.08 -11.89 6.70
C ARG A 126 15.98 -12.42 5.59
N ASN A 127 17.19 -12.87 5.92
CA ASN A 127 18.12 -13.45 4.94
C ASN A 127 17.50 -14.65 4.21
N ASP A 128 16.85 -15.55 4.94
CA ASP A 128 16.18 -16.71 4.37
C ASP A 128 15.01 -16.30 3.47
N SER A 129 14.21 -15.32 3.89
CA SER A 129 13.13 -14.77 3.08
C SER A 129 13.64 -14.14 1.78
N ILE A 130 14.72 -13.36 1.82
CA ILE A 130 15.32 -12.76 0.62
C ILE A 130 15.95 -13.82 -0.28
N ASN A 131 16.68 -14.78 0.26
CA ASN A 131 17.27 -15.87 -0.53
C ASN A 131 16.19 -16.68 -1.25
N ARG A 132 15.10 -16.99 -0.55
CA ARG A 132 13.94 -17.67 -1.14
C ARG A 132 13.25 -16.83 -2.22
N ALA A 133 13.13 -15.52 -2.01
CA ALA A 133 12.62 -14.60 -3.02
C ALA A 133 13.49 -14.62 -4.29
N LEU A 134 14.82 -14.63 -4.14
CA LEU A 134 15.75 -14.71 -5.27
C LEU A 134 15.61 -16.02 -6.06
N GLU A 135 15.43 -17.14 -5.37
CA GLU A 135 15.15 -18.43 -6.03
C GLU A 135 13.88 -18.37 -6.87
N TRP A 136 12.83 -17.72 -6.34
CA TRP A 136 11.56 -17.60 -7.05
C TRP A 136 11.68 -16.69 -8.27
N VAL A 137 12.26 -15.49 -8.10
CA VAL A 137 12.43 -14.51 -9.18
C VAL A 137 13.34 -15.06 -10.28
N ASN A 138 14.51 -15.60 -9.94
CA ASN A 138 15.49 -16.06 -10.94
C ASN A 138 15.16 -17.45 -11.51
N GLY A 139 14.25 -18.20 -10.88
CA GLY A 139 13.82 -19.52 -11.30
C GLY A 139 12.38 -19.52 -11.83
N SER A 140 11.45 -20.04 -11.04
CA SER A 140 10.09 -20.36 -11.49
C SER A 140 9.28 -19.16 -11.98
N LEU A 141 9.44 -17.97 -11.38
CA LEU A 141 8.69 -16.78 -11.80
C LEU A 141 9.22 -16.22 -13.13
N ASN A 142 10.53 -16.37 -13.40
CA ASN A 142 11.14 -16.00 -14.68
C ASN A 142 10.65 -16.86 -15.85
N GLU A 143 10.37 -18.13 -15.60
CA GLU A 143 9.75 -19.00 -16.60
C GLU A 143 8.27 -18.68 -16.77
N MET A 144 7.55 -18.48 -15.66
CA MET A 144 6.10 -18.24 -15.65
C MET A 144 5.70 -16.94 -16.35
N LEU A 145 6.41 -15.83 -16.11
CA LEU A 145 6.07 -14.52 -16.67
C LEU A 145 6.71 -14.27 -18.05
N ARG A 146 7.42 -15.25 -18.62
CA ARG A 146 8.01 -15.12 -19.96
C ARG A 146 6.93 -14.96 -21.01
N ASP A 147 7.21 -14.11 -22.00
CA ASP A 147 6.34 -13.77 -23.12
C ASP A 147 5.03 -13.04 -22.73
N LEU A 148 4.85 -12.70 -21.45
CA LEU A 148 3.74 -11.87 -20.99
C LEU A 148 3.92 -10.42 -21.43
N GLN A 149 2.83 -9.76 -21.84
CA GLN A 149 2.84 -8.33 -22.12
C GLN A 149 2.77 -7.55 -20.80
N PRO A 150 3.74 -6.67 -20.48
CA PRO A 150 3.72 -5.90 -19.24
C PRO A 150 2.53 -4.96 -19.05
N ALA A 151 1.81 -4.63 -20.14
CA ALA A 151 0.59 -3.83 -20.07
C ALA A 151 -0.61 -4.63 -19.51
N ASP A 152 -0.53 -5.96 -19.46
CA ASP A 152 -1.57 -6.83 -18.90
C ASP A 152 -1.29 -7.14 -17.43
N GLN A 153 -1.41 -6.10 -16.59
CA GLN A 153 -1.12 -6.19 -15.17
C GLN A 153 -2.07 -7.17 -14.45
N CYS A 154 -3.34 -7.23 -14.85
CA CYS A 154 -4.30 -8.18 -14.29
C CYS A 154 -3.84 -9.63 -14.50
N LYS A 155 -3.36 -9.97 -15.70
CA LYS A 155 -2.87 -11.32 -15.96
C LYS A 155 -1.59 -11.63 -15.18
N ALA A 156 -0.70 -10.66 -15.05
CA ALA A 156 0.51 -10.82 -14.23
C ALA A 156 0.16 -11.10 -12.76
N ASP A 157 -0.76 -10.31 -12.19
CA ASP A 157 -1.17 -10.43 -10.80
C ASP A 157 -1.98 -11.71 -10.53
N GLU A 158 -2.78 -12.19 -11.48
CA GLU A 158 -3.44 -13.49 -11.41
C GLU A 158 -2.41 -14.63 -11.30
N LEU A 159 -1.43 -14.68 -12.21
CA LEU A 159 -0.37 -15.71 -12.20
C LEU A 159 0.48 -15.66 -10.92
N LEU A 160 0.83 -14.46 -10.47
CA LEU A 160 1.56 -14.24 -9.22
C LEU A 160 0.75 -14.70 -8.00
N GLY A 161 -0.56 -14.42 -7.99
CA GLY A 161 -1.48 -14.85 -6.95
C GLY A 161 -1.63 -16.38 -6.89
N GLU A 162 -1.82 -17.04 -8.02
CA GLU A 162 -1.87 -18.50 -8.12
C GLU A 162 -0.58 -19.16 -7.64
N TYR A 163 0.57 -18.62 -8.05
CA TYR A 163 1.88 -19.09 -7.60
C TYR A 163 2.03 -18.95 -6.08
N PHE A 164 1.64 -17.79 -5.54
CA PHE A 164 1.70 -17.54 -4.10
C PHE A 164 0.80 -18.50 -3.31
N ALA A 165 -0.45 -18.68 -3.73
CA ALA A 165 -1.39 -19.59 -3.10
C ALA A 165 -0.86 -21.04 -3.07
N LYS A 166 -0.25 -21.49 -4.17
CA LYS A 166 0.42 -22.79 -4.23
C LYS A 166 1.57 -22.90 -3.22
N LYS A 167 2.40 -21.86 -3.11
CA LYS A 167 3.54 -21.84 -2.15
C LYS A 167 3.08 -21.80 -0.69
N VAL A 168 1.97 -21.12 -0.40
CA VAL A 168 1.35 -21.15 0.93
C VAL A 168 0.91 -22.58 1.27
N GLU A 169 0.31 -23.30 0.34
CA GLU A 169 -0.14 -24.68 0.59
C GLU A 169 1.02 -25.66 0.76
N GLU A 170 2.04 -25.58 -0.09
CA GLU A 170 3.28 -26.37 0.05
C GLU A 170 3.95 -26.17 1.43
N GLU A 171 3.89 -24.95 1.98
CA GLU A 171 4.46 -24.64 3.29
C GLU A 171 3.60 -25.18 4.45
N LYS A 172 2.28 -25.17 4.32
CA LYS A 172 1.39 -25.81 5.30
C LYS A 172 1.63 -27.31 5.36
N GLU A 173 1.76 -27.96 4.20
CA GLU A 173 2.07 -29.40 4.12
C GLU A 173 3.43 -29.71 4.77
N ARG A 174 4.46 -28.91 4.48
CA ARG A 174 5.79 -29.05 5.12
C ARG A 174 5.70 -28.98 6.64
N LYS A 175 5.03 -27.96 7.18
CA LYS A 175 4.85 -27.77 8.63
C LYS A 175 4.03 -28.88 9.27
N ALA A 176 3.06 -29.45 8.56
CA ALA A 176 2.29 -30.60 9.04
C ALA A 176 3.17 -31.84 9.18
N ILE A 177 4.01 -32.14 8.18
CA ILE A 177 4.95 -33.26 8.21
C ILE A 177 5.98 -33.08 9.34
N GLU A 178 6.57 -31.88 9.47
CA GLU A 178 7.53 -31.59 10.54
C GLU A 178 6.91 -31.77 11.94
N LYS A 179 5.64 -31.39 12.10
CA LYS A 179 4.89 -31.59 13.34
C LYS A 179 4.66 -33.08 13.62
N GLU A 180 4.28 -33.87 12.62
CA GLU A 180 4.13 -35.33 12.74
C GLU A 180 5.45 -36.01 13.11
N GLU A 181 6.56 -35.60 12.50
CA GLU A 181 7.90 -36.12 12.83
C GLU A 181 8.35 -35.77 14.25
N GLN A 182 8.06 -34.54 14.71
CA GLN A 182 8.33 -34.13 16.09
C GLN A 182 7.47 -34.91 17.11
N GLU A 183 6.19 -35.12 16.82
CA GLU A 183 5.30 -35.92 17.66
C GLU A 183 5.74 -37.39 17.70
N ALA A 184 6.21 -37.95 16.59
CA ALA A 184 6.79 -39.30 16.53
C ALA A 184 8.13 -39.40 17.29
N ALA A 185 8.97 -38.37 17.26
CA ALA A 185 10.25 -38.34 17.99
C ALA A 185 10.06 -38.25 19.52
N ILE A 186 9.02 -37.56 19.99
CA ILE A 186 8.66 -37.46 21.42
C ILE A 186 8.06 -38.79 21.93
N SER A 187 7.50 -39.63 21.05
CA SER A 187 6.95 -40.94 21.39
C SER A 187 8.00 -42.08 21.45
N ALA A 188 9.29 -41.80 21.22
CA ALA A 188 10.34 -42.81 21.32
C ALA A 188 10.77 -43.02 22.80
N PRO A 189 10.79 -44.26 23.33
CA PRO A 189 11.01 -44.48 24.75
C PRO A 189 12.45 -44.17 25.18
N ALA A 190 12.60 -43.20 26.08
CA ALA A 190 13.85 -42.94 26.80
C ALA A 190 14.14 -44.12 27.76
N TYR A 191 15.32 -44.73 27.60
CA TYR A 191 15.82 -45.77 28.50
C TYR A 191 16.24 -45.14 29.83
N VAL A 192 15.50 -45.42 30.91
CA VAL A 192 15.90 -45.08 32.29
C VAL A 192 16.04 -46.39 33.08
N PRO A 193 17.18 -46.65 33.74
CA PRO A 193 17.33 -47.85 34.57
C PRO A 193 16.48 -47.76 35.83
N ALA A 194 15.89 -48.89 36.19
CA ALA A 194 14.96 -49.05 37.31
C ALA A 194 15.57 -48.68 38.67
N LEU A 195 14.82 -47.92 39.47
CA LEU A 195 14.97 -47.88 40.93
C LEU A 195 13.61 -48.10 41.61
N SER A 196 13.66 -48.98 42.61
CA SER A 196 12.56 -49.66 43.27
C SER A 196 11.63 -48.77 44.09
N ALA A 197 10.39 -49.24 44.19
CA ALA A 197 9.32 -48.69 45.02
C ALA A 197 9.57 -48.84 46.54
N VAL A 198 9.20 -47.82 47.32
CA VAL A 198 8.68 -47.96 48.70
C VAL A 198 7.59 -46.91 48.98
N THR A 199 6.55 -47.39 49.65
CA THR A 199 5.23 -46.89 50.07
C THR A 199 5.20 -45.73 51.10
N PRO A 200 4.00 -45.18 51.45
CA PRO A 200 3.77 -43.77 51.80
C PRO A 200 3.65 -43.49 53.31
N SER A 201 3.73 -42.22 53.72
CA SER A 201 3.12 -41.75 54.98
C SER A 201 3.01 -40.21 55.07
N GLY A 202 1.96 -39.74 55.75
CA GLY A 202 2.09 -38.56 56.62
C GLY A 202 1.27 -37.30 56.32
N LYS A 203 0.11 -37.17 56.98
CA LYS A 203 -0.72 -35.96 57.17
C LYS A 203 0.08 -34.71 57.60
N LYS A 204 -0.36 -33.50 57.20
CA LYS A 204 -0.88 -32.45 58.13
C LYS A 204 -1.26 -31.10 57.48
N LYS A 205 -2.40 -30.60 57.99
CA LYS A 205 -2.81 -29.22 58.33
C LYS A 205 -3.06 -28.20 57.21
N GLY A 206 -4.30 -27.73 57.19
CA GLY A 206 -4.77 -26.64 56.34
C GLY A 206 -4.53 -25.24 56.89
N VAL A 207 -4.84 -24.26 56.05
CA VAL A 207 -5.06 -22.86 56.40
C VAL A 207 -6.24 -22.34 55.56
N LYS A 208 -7.12 -21.61 56.24
CA LYS A 208 -8.37 -21.02 55.74
C LYS A 208 -8.09 -19.96 54.67
N LEU A 209 -8.81 -20.07 53.54
CA LEU A 209 -8.90 -19.03 52.51
C LEU A 209 -9.80 -17.90 53.03
N GLY A 210 -9.23 -16.70 53.20
CA GLY A 210 -9.99 -15.48 53.43
C GLY A 210 -10.61 -15.00 52.12
N LYS A 211 -11.94 -14.81 52.12
CA LYS A 211 -12.67 -14.09 51.08
C LYS A 211 -12.15 -12.64 51.02
N LYS A 212 -11.44 -12.30 49.94
CA LYS A 212 -11.38 -10.93 49.43
C LYS A 212 -12.23 -10.89 48.16
N SER A 213 -13.29 -10.10 48.20
CA SER A 213 -14.07 -9.74 47.03
C SER A 213 -13.23 -8.81 46.14
N SER A 214 -12.55 -9.36 45.15
CA SER A 214 -12.18 -8.59 43.97
C SER A 214 -13.37 -8.62 43.02
N VAL A 215 -13.87 -7.45 42.64
CA VAL A 215 -14.71 -7.30 41.45
C VAL A 215 -13.96 -8.01 40.32
N ALA A 216 -14.57 -9.02 39.72
CA ALA A 216 -13.96 -9.73 38.61
C ALA A 216 -13.86 -8.75 37.44
N GLU A 217 -12.68 -8.16 37.25
CA GLU A 217 -12.32 -7.51 35.98
C GLU A 217 -12.52 -8.58 34.90
N LYS A 218 -13.34 -8.28 33.88
CA LYS A 218 -13.54 -9.18 32.74
C LYS A 218 -12.15 -9.53 32.17
N PRO A 219 -11.83 -10.82 31.93
CA PRO A 219 -10.59 -11.18 31.27
C PRO A 219 -10.54 -10.46 29.92
N ILE A 220 -9.45 -9.74 29.67
CA ILE A 220 -9.25 -9.05 28.41
C ILE A 220 -9.08 -10.08 27.29
N SER A 221 -9.62 -9.81 26.10
CA SER A 221 -9.41 -10.70 24.95
C SER A 221 -7.90 -10.82 24.67
N PRO A 222 -7.38 -12.05 24.42
CA PRO A 222 -5.98 -12.23 24.06
C PRO A 222 -5.68 -11.53 22.73
N ALA A 223 -4.40 -11.20 22.51
CA ALA A 223 -3.95 -10.68 21.22
C ALA A 223 -4.28 -11.69 20.11
N GLU A 224 -4.80 -11.20 18.99
CA GLU A 224 -4.84 -11.99 17.77
C GLU A 224 -3.40 -12.35 17.37
N PRO A 225 -3.13 -13.62 17.00
CA PRO A 225 -1.81 -14.01 16.54
C PRO A 225 -1.42 -13.20 15.30
N ILE A 226 -0.16 -12.75 15.26
CA ILE A 226 0.41 -12.12 14.07
C ILE A 226 0.30 -13.10 12.90
N GLU A 227 -0.25 -12.62 11.79
CA GLU A 227 -0.39 -13.42 10.58
C GLU A 227 1.00 -13.75 10.02
N PRO A 228 1.35 -15.04 9.85
CA PRO A 228 2.69 -15.41 9.40
C PRO A 228 2.90 -14.96 7.96
N VAL A 229 3.99 -14.25 7.70
CA VAL A 229 4.42 -13.88 6.35
C VAL A 229 5.20 -15.05 5.76
N LEU A 230 4.80 -15.51 4.57
CA LEU A 230 5.52 -16.59 3.89
C LEU A 230 6.90 -16.10 3.41
N CYS A 231 7.96 -16.85 3.74
CA CYS A 231 9.31 -16.58 3.23
C CYS A 231 9.33 -16.56 1.69
N GLY A 232 9.89 -15.50 1.11
CA GLY A 232 9.92 -15.29 -0.34
C GLY A 232 8.75 -14.49 -0.90
N SER A 233 7.68 -14.24 -0.12
CA SER A 233 6.49 -13.49 -0.54
C SER A 233 6.81 -12.10 -1.10
N ILE A 234 7.87 -11.45 -0.64
CA ILE A 234 8.42 -10.19 -1.16
C ILE A 234 8.69 -10.19 -2.67
N ALA A 235 8.93 -11.36 -3.28
CA ALA A 235 9.05 -11.51 -4.73
C ALA A 235 7.74 -11.22 -5.47
N ILE A 236 6.59 -11.51 -4.85
CA ILE A 236 5.26 -11.39 -5.44
C ILE A 236 4.90 -9.91 -5.61
N GLY A 237 4.93 -9.14 -4.53
CA GLY A 237 4.74 -7.69 -4.61
C GLY A 237 5.84 -7.03 -5.44
N GLY A 238 7.10 -7.47 -5.31
CA GLY A 238 8.20 -6.91 -6.10
C GLY A 238 7.97 -7.05 -7.60
N LEU A 239 7.58 -8.24 -8.06
CA LEU A 239 7.28 -8.44 -9.49
C LEU A 239 6.01 -7.72 -9.92
N SER A 240 4.96 -7.71 -9.09
CA SER A 240 3.72 -7.01 -9.40
C SER A 240 3.95 -5.52 -9.68
N LEU A 241 4.67 -4.81 -8.80
CA LEU A 241 5.04 -3.41 -9.01
C LEU A 241 6.01 -3.21 -10.19
N ALA A 242 6.97 -4.11 -10.37
CA ALA A 242 7.93 -4.03 -11.47
C ALA A 242 7.23 -4.17 -12.83
N VAL A 243 6.23 -5.06 -12.94
CA VAL A 243 5.42 -5.22 -14.15
C VAL A 243 4.63 -3.93 -14.43
N ALA A 244 4.00 -3.33 -13.42
CA ALA A 244 3.25 -2.09 -13.59
C ALA A 244 4.16 -0.94 -14.05
N LYS A 245 5.35 -0.80 -13.46
CA LYS A 245 6.36 0.19 -13.87
C LYS A 245 6.90 -0.09 -15.28
N THR A 246 7.04 -1.36 -15.65
CA THR A 246 7.43 -1.78 -17.00
C THR A 246 6.35 -1.41 -18.02
N GLY A 247 5.08 -1.70 -17.73
CA GLY A 247 3.92 -1.34 -18.56
C GLY A 247 3.81 0.17 -18.77
N ALA A 248 3.91 0.94 -17.69
CA ALA A 248 3.95 2.41 -17.73
C ALA A 248 5.10 2.94 -18.62
N THR A 249 6.32 2.43 -18.41
CA THR A 249 7.52 2.83 -19.16
C THR A 249 7.40 2.52 -20.66
N ILE A 250 6.91 1.33 -21.02
CA ILE A 250 6.73 0.92 -22.42
C ILE A 250 5.68 1.79 -23.12
N ASN A 251 4.63 2.16 -22.40
CA ASN A 251 3.56 3.02 -22.91
C ASN A 251 3.91 4.52 -22.83
N ASN A 252 5.12 4.88 -22.41
CA ASN A 252 5.56 6.26 -22.16
C ASN A 252 4.55 7.06 -21.31
N THR A 253 3.97 6.40 -20.31
CA THR A 253 2.99 7.00 -19.40
C THR A 253 3.60 7.01 -18.00
N PRO A 254 3.56 8.14 -17.26
CA PRO A 254 3.96 8.16 -15.86
C PRO A 254 3.25 7.09 -15.03
N LEU A 255 3.95 6.50 -14.05
CA LEU A 255 3.41 5.37 -13.29
C LEU A 255 2.12 5.72 -12.54
N TYR A 256 2.01 6.90 -11.93
CA TYR A 256 0.75 7.34 -11.29
C TYR A 256 -0.44 7.39 -12.26
N LEU A 257 -0.24 7.83 -13.52
CA LEU A 257 -1.31 7.83 -14.53
C LEU A 257 -1.68 6.41 -14.95
N HIS A 258 -0.68 5.55 -15.12
CA HIS A 258 -0.90 4.14 -15.45
C HIS A 258 -1.74 3.45 -14.35
N LEU A 259 -1.44 3.71 -13.09
CA LEU A 259 -2.19 3.18 -11.95
C LEU A 259 -3.60 3.78 -11.82
N ALA A 260 -3.77 5.09 -12.10
CA ALA A 260 -5.08 5.72 -12.13
C ALA A 260 -5.98 5.13 -13.22
N LEU A 261 -5.42 4.85 -14.41
CA LEU A 261 -6.13 4.15 -15.49
C LEU A 261 -6.58 2.77 -15.05
N MET A 262 -5.71 2.01 -14.37
CA MET A 262 -6.06 0.70 -13.85
C MET A 262 -7.18 0.76 -12.79
N LYS A 263 -7.17 1.76 -11.90
CA LYS A 263 -8.20 1.92 -10.87
C LYS A 263 -9.56 2.34 -11.45
N HIS A 264 -9.60 3.15 -12.51
CA HIS A 264 -10.86 3.74 -12.99
C HIS A 264 -11.42 3.14 -14.29
N ASP A 265 -10.74 2.16 -14.90
CA ASP A 265 -11.06 1.59 -16.22
C ASP A 265 -12.57 1.59 -16.59
N PRO A 266 -13.01 2.29 -17.67
CA PRO A 266 -12.25 3.11 -18.63
C PRO A 266 -12.26 4.63 -18.35
N ASP A 267 -12.92 5.08 -17.28
CA ASP A 267 -13.23 6.50 -17.03
C ASP A 267 -12.14 7.18 -16.20
N LEU A 268 -10.99 7.49 -16.82
CA LEU A 268 -9.94 8.26 -16.15
C LEU A 268 -10.50 9.61 -15.67
N PRO A 269 -10.31 9.96 -14.37
CA PRO A 269 -10.68 11.28 -13.91
C PRO A 269 -9.89 12.34 -14.67
N LYS A 270 -10.58 13.42 -15.09
CA LYS A 270 -9.98 14.53 -15.83
C LYS A 270 -8.86 15.23 -15.05
N GLU A 271 -8.92 15.14 -13.72
CA GLU A 271 -7.98 15.74 -12.79
C GLU A 271 -7.65 14.73 -11.69
N LEU A 272 -6.41 14.77 -11.20
CA LEU A 272 -5.93 14.01 -10.06
C LEU A 272 -5.62 14.93 -8.89
N THR A 273 -5.78 14.42 -7.68
CA THR A 273 -5.49 15.13 -6.43
C THR A 273 -4.18 14.66 -5.85
N MET A 274 -3.38 15.58 -5.32
CA MET A 274 -2.17 15.22 -4.56
C MET A 274 -2.54 14.77 -3.13
N PRO A 275 -1.96 13.67 -2.62
CA PRO A 275 -2.16 13.27 -1.23
C PRO A 275 -1.49 14.29 -0.29
N LEU A 276 -2.13 14.59 0.84
CA LEU A 276 -1.52 15.45 1.86
C LEU A 276 -0.44 14.70 2.63
N PRO A 277 0.78 15.26 2.77
CA PRO A 277 1.84 14.60 3.51
C PRO A 277 1.58 14.65 5.02
N MET A 278 1.60 13.48 5.66
CA MET A 278 1.70 13.32 7.12
C MET A 278 3.18 13.16 7.47
N VAL A 279 3.84 14.26 7.84
CA VAL A 279 5.28 14.27 8.08
C VAL A 279 5.56 14.00 9.55
N THR A 280 6.29 12.93 9.86
CA THR A 280 6.70 12.64 11.24
C THR A 280 7.80 13.60 11.68
N LEU A 281 7.51 14.44 12.68
CA LEU A 281 8.47 15.41 13.22
C LEU A 281 9.20 14.86 14.44
N LEU A 282 8.46 14.19 15.32
CA LEU A 282 8.98 13.63 16.56
C LEU A 282 8.62 12.14 16.65
N SER A 283 9.59 11.32 17.00
CA SER A 283 9.36 9.99 17.54
C SER A 283 9.52 10.04 19.05
N CYS A 284 8.44 9.71 19.73
CA CYS A 284 8.30 9.66 21.18
C CYS A 284 7.89 8.22 21.58
N GLY A 285 7.55 8.00 22.84
CA GLY A 285 6.99 6.73 23.27
C GLY A 285 8.06 5.71 23.70
N LYS A 286 7.79 4.41 23.48
CA LYS A 286 8.59 3.30 24.01
C LYS A 286 10.03 3.26 23.55
N SER A 287 10.32 3.71 22.34
CA SER A 287 11.67 3.81 21.78
C SER A 287 12.47 4.99 22.35
N SER A 288 11.82 5.93 23.04
CA SER A 288 12.46 7.11 23.63
C SER A 288 12.83 6.92 25.11
N SER A 289 13.78 7.70 25.61
CA SER A 289 14.26 7.62 27.00
C SER A 289 13.33 8.25 28.05
N GLY A 290 12.17 8.80 27.65
CA GLY A 290 11.23 9.47 28.54
C GLY A 290 10.24 8.53 29.23
N LYS A 291 9.43 9.08 30.15
CA LYS A 291 8.33 8.33 30.79
C LYS A 291 7.11 8.15 29.87
N LEU A 292 6.92 9.04 28.89
CA LEU A 292 5.82 8.97 27.94
C LEU A 292 5.97 7.73 27.06
N LYS A 293 4.95 6.87 27.08
CA LYS A 293 4.88 5.65 26.25
C LYS A 293 3.88 5.80 25.11
N LEU A 294 2.73 6.44 25.40
CA LEU A 294 1.73 6.85 24.41
C LEU A 294 2.29 7.94 23.49
N MET A 295 1.91 7.96 22.20
CA MET A 295 2.47 8.82 21.13
C MET A 295 3.83 8.33 20.59
N LYS A 296 3.82 7.26 19.80
CA LYS A 296 5.01 6.74 19.08
C LYS A 296 5.54 7.73 18.05
N GLU A 297 4.62 8.36 17.31
CA GLU A 297 4.94 9.39 16.31
C GLU A 297 4.04 10.61 16.48
N VAL A 298 4.61 11.81 16.39
CA VAL A 298 3.87 13.07 16.29
C VAL A 298 4.16 13.69 14.94
N MET A 299 3.11 13.84 14.15
CA MET A 299 3.16 14.26 12.75
C MET A 299 2.50 15.62 12.56
N LEU A 300 2.96 16.35 11.54
CA LEU A 300 2.30 17.55 11.05
C LEU A 300 1.69 17.31 9.68
N ILE A 301 0.52 17.91 9.47
CA ILE A 301 -0.23 17.91 8.22
C ILE A 301 -0.35 19.37 7.76
N PRO A 302 0.07 19.72 6.53
CA PRO A 302 -0.11 21.07 6.03
C PRO A 302 -1.59 21.34 5.70
N PRO A 303 -2.04 22.60 5.74
CA PRO A 303 -3.40 22.97 5.38
C PRO A 303 -3.66 22.71 3.88
N THR A 304 -4.93 22.43 3.55
CA THR A 304 -5.40 21.98 2.23
C THR A 304 -5.23 23.02 1.12
N GLU A 305 -5.12 24.29 1.50
CA GLU A 305 -5.00 25.43 0.58
C GLU A 305 -3.57 25.59 0.04
N LEU A 306 -2.58 24.95 0.68
CA LEU A 306 -1.19 25.01 0.23
C LEU A 306 -0.93 23.96 -0.85
N THR A 307 -0.05 24.31 -1.79
CA THR A 307 0.55 23.29 -2.66
C THR A 307 1.41 22.35 -1.81
N VAL A 308 1.63 21.13 -2.29
CA VAL A 308 2.54 20.16 -1.66
C VAL A 308 3.89 20.79 -1.40
N LYS A 309 4.44 21.50 -2.39
CA LYS A 309 5.70 22.23 -2.24
C LYS A 309 5.69 23.20 -1.06
N GLN A 310 4.70 24.08 -0.98
CA GLN A 310 4.57 25.05 0.10
C GLN A 310 4.39 24.36 1.46
N GLY A 311 3.60 23.27 1.49
CA GLY A 311 3.42 22.44 2.67
C GLY A 311 4.73 21.86 3.18
N ILE A 312 5.49 21.18 2.33
CA ILE A 312 6.78 20.57 2.68
C ILE A 312 7.79 21.63 3.13
N GLU A 313 7.88 22.77 2.43
CA GLU A 313 8.78 23.88 2.82
C GLU A 313 8.45 24.39 4.22
N ARG A 314 7.16 24.62 4.53
CA ARG A 314 6.69 25.02 5.86
C ARG A 314 7.04 24.00 6.93
N LEU A 315 6.79 22.72 6.68
CA LEU A 315 7.10 21.64 7.63
C LEU A 315 8.61 21.50 7.87
N LEU A 316 9.43 21.74 6.84
CA LEU A 316 10.88 21.77 6.97
C LEU A 316 11.37 22.93 7.86
N GLU A 317 10.75 24.10 7.76
CA GLU A 317 11.05 25.23 8.65
C GLU A 317 10.70 24.92 10.11
N ILE A 318 9.56 24.29 10.36
CA ILE A 318 9.17 23.83 11.70
C ILE A 318 10.17 22.81 12.23
N GLN A 319 10.58 21.82 11.42
CA GLN A 319 11.62 20.86 11.81
C GLN A 319 12.94 21.55 12.17
N LYS A 320 13.38 22.53 11.39
CA LYS A 320 14.59 23.32 11.68
C LYS A 320 14.49 24.07 13.00
N GLN A 321 13.33 24.65 13.31
CA GLN A 321 13.12 25.29 14.62
C GLN A 321 13.08 24.29 15.76
N MET A 322 12.49 23.11 15.54
CA MET A 322 12.51 22.03 16.53
C MET A 322 13.92 21.58 16.86
N MET A 323 14.77 21.42 15.85
CA MET A 323 16.18 21.11 16.06
C MET A 323 16.88 22.18 16.91
N ARG A 324 16.61 23.47 16.68
CA ARG A 324 17.20 24.56 17.49
C ARG A 324 16.70 24.56 18.94
N LEU A 325 15.42 24.26 19.17
CA LEU A 325 14.85 24.18 20.52
C LEU A 325 15.40 22.98 21.31
N LEU A 326 15.69 21.87 20.62
CA LEU A 326 16.23 20.66 21.23
C LEU A 326 17.76 20.67 21.38
N ASP A 327 18.46 21.65 20.79
CA ASP A 327 19.92 21.80 20.84
C ASP A 327 20.33 22.99 21.74
N PRO A 328 20.39 22.81 23.06
CA PRO A 328 20.96 23.85 23.91
C PRO A 328 22.48 23.92 23.67
N VAL A 329 22.94 25.10 23.24
CA VAL A 329 24.31 25.53 22.90
C VAL A 329 25.39 25.22 23.99
N SER A 330 25.07 24.54 25.09
CA SER A 330 25.98 24.40 26.24
C SER A 330 26.10 23.04 26.93
N LYS A 331 25.46 21.93 26.50
CA LYS A 331 25.75 20.61 27.11
C LYS A 331 25.49 19.41 26.16
N GLY A 332 26.56 18.76 25.71
CA GLY A 332 26.51 17.38 25.16
C GLY A 332 26.27 17.26 23.66
N PRO A 333 26.40 16.05 23.07
CA PRO A 333 26.71 15.86 21.66
C PRO A 333 25.59 16.28 20.70
N SER A 334 26.02 16.81 19.55
CA SER A 334 25.25 17.32 18.39
C SER A 334 23.93 16.58 18.06
N VAL A 335 22.92 17.36 17.63
CA VAL A 335 21.59 16.96 17.11
C VAL A 335 21.61 15.80 16.11
N LEU A 336 22.72 15.63 15.36
CA LEU A 336 22.88 14.51 14.43
C LEU A 336 22.73 13.12 15.11
N LYS A 337 22.93 13.02 16.44
CA LYS A 337 22.69 11.78 17.20
C LYS A 337 21.23 11.49 17.55
N ARG A 338 20.27 12.30 17.09
CA ARG A 338 18.85 12.19 17.46
C ARG A 338 17.89 12.02 16.28
N ILE A 339 18.37 11.67 15.08
CA ILE A 339 17.49 11.33 13.95
C ILE A 339 17.22 9.82 13.94
N SER A 340 15.96 9.42 13.95
CA SER A 340 15.54 8.00 13.90
C SER A 340 15.67 7.40 12.50
N HIS A 341 15.42 6.09 12.39
CA HIS A 341 15.32 5.41 11.09
C HIS A 341 14.16 5.93 10.22
N LEU A 342 13.15 6.56 10.84
CA LEU A 342 12.05 7.23 10.13
C LEU A 342 12.45 8.63 9.63
N GLY A 343 13.67 9.10 9.88
CA GLY A 343 14.11 10.43 9.45
C GLY A 343 13.53 11.59 10.26
N CYS A 344 13.08 11.33 11.49
CA CYS A 344 12.49 12.32 12.40
C CYS A 344 13.31 12.46 13.69
N LEU A 345 13.01 13.47 14.51
CA LEU A 345 13.73 13.73 15.76
C LEU A 345 13.27 12.79 16.88
N ILE A 346 14.20 12.22 17.64
CA ILE A 346 13.91 11.42 18.83
C ILE A 346 13.99 12.33 20.06
N THR A 347 12.94 12.38 20.86
CA THR A 347 12.93 13.13 22.12
C THR A 347 12.22 12.35 23.23
N GLY A 348 12.84 12.31 24.40
CA GLY A 348 12.19 11.78 25.61
C GLY A 348 11.23 12.81 26.18
N CYS A 349 9.96 12.44 26.35
CA CYS A 349 8.94 13.25 27.01
C CYS A 349 8.45 12.56 28.28
N ASP A 350 8.02 13.34 29.26
CA ASP A 350 7.54 12.85 30.57
C ASP A 350 6.04 13.06 30.80
N SER A 351 5.36 13.80 29.92
CA SER A 351 3.90 13.99 29.92
C SER A 351 3.36 14.08 28.50
N LEU A 352 2.04 13.92 28.35
CA LEU A 352 1.34 13.99 27.06
C LEU A 352 1.41 15.38 26.43
N GLU A 353 1.45 16.43 27.26
CA GLU A 353 1.46 17.82 26.80
C GLU A 353 2.82 18.28 26.30
N GLN A 354 3.93 17.71 26.79
CA GLN A 354 5.28 18.14 26.43
C GLN A 354 5.56 18.17 24.92
N PRO A 355 5.29 17.10 24.14
CA PRO A 355 5.54 17.14 22.69
C PRO A 355 4.66 18.20 21.99
N LEU A 356 3.42 18.39 22.46
CA LEU A 356 2.49 19.38 21.91
C LEU A 356 2.93 20.81 22.20
N ILE A 357 3.36 21.10 23.43
CA ILE A 357 3.89 22.41 23.84
C ILE A 357 5.17 22.75 23.07
N LEU A 358 6.03 21.74 22.87
CA LEU A 358 7.26 21.87 22.11
C LEU A 358 6.96 22.28 20.66
N LEU A 359 6.06 21.57 19.97
CA LEU A 359 5.61 21.92 18.61
C LEU A 359 4.93 23.29 18.54
N GLN A 360 4.05 23.60 19.49
CA GLN A 360 3.37 24.89 19.55
C GLN A 360 4.39 26.04 19.72
N THR A 361 5.45 25.82 20.50
CA THR A 361 6.54 26.81 20.67
C THR A 361 7.34 26.98 19.39
N ALA A 362 7.60 25.89 18.65
CA ALA A 362 8.27 25.95 17.35
C ALA A 362 7.46 26.78 16.33
N CYS A 363 6.15 26.51 16.24
CA CYS A 363 5.23 27.23 15.35
C CYS A 363 5.16 28.70 15.73
N ARG A 364 5.00 29.02 17.02
CA ARG A 364 4.95 30.40 17.53
C ARG A 364 6.21 31.19 17.19
N ASN A 365 7.39 30.57 17.28
CA ASN A 365 8.67 31.20 16.93
C ASN A 365 8.79 31.53 15.42
N LEU A 366 7.97 30.90 14.58
CA LEU A 366 7.85 31.18 13.14
C LEU A 366 6.68 32.10 12.81
N GLY A 367 5.88 32.51 13.81
CA GLY A 367 4.64 33.24 13.58
C GLY A 367 3.52 32.39 12.98
N LEU A 368 3.59 31.06 13.12
CA LEU A 368 2.58 30.11 12.66
C LEU A 368 1.65 29.69 13.80
N GLU A 369 0.38 29.46 13.49
CA GLU A 369 -0.64 28.99 14.43
C GLU A 369 -1.01 27.52 14.19
N LEU A 370 -0.90 26.71 15.25
CA LEU A 370 -1.26 25.29 15.22
C LEU A 370 -2.79 25.14 15.18
N GLY A 371 -3.30 24.40 14.21
CA GLY A 371 -4.74 24.27 13.90
C GLY A 371 -5.24 25.21 12.79
N ILE A 372 -4.40 26.14 12.32
CA ILE A 372 -4.70 27.01 11.17
C ILE A 372 -3.63 26.82 10.09
N ASP A 373 -2.36 27.05 10.46
CA ASP A 373 -1.24 26.99 9.52
C ASP A 373 -0.67 25.59 9.32
N VAL A 374 -0.94 24.68 10.27
CA VAL A 374 -0.54 23.27 10.31
C VAL A 374 -1.45 22.52 11.28
N HIS A 375 -1.80 21.27 10.97
CA HIS A 375 -2.56 20.38 11.83
C HIS A 375 -1.67 19.26 12.39
N LEU A 376 -2.14 18.56 13.42
CA LEU A 376 -1.45 17.45 14.07
C LEU A 376 -2.10 16.10 13.77
N ALA A 377 -1.25 15.08 13.63
CA ALA A 377 -1.63 13.69 13.69
C ALA A 377 -0.74 12.94 14.68
N ILE A 378 -1.29 11.94 15.38
CA ILE A 378 -0.57 11.19 16.41
C ILE A 378 -0.71 9.70 16.13
N ASN A 379 0.42 8.99 16.03
CA ASN A 379 0.44 7.53 16.06
C ASN A 379 0.60 7.05 17.50
N CYS A 380 -0.44 6.41 18.03
CA CYS A 380 -0.47 5.92 19.39
C CYS A 380 0.14 4.52 19.53
N ALA A 381 0.12 3.71 18.46
CA ALA A 381 0.58 2.32 18.45
C ALA A 381 0.09 1.53 19.68
N ALA A 382 -1.20 1.61 19.99
CA ALA A 382 -1.74 1.16 21.27
C ALA A 382 -1.55 -0.35 21.53
N HIS A 383 -1.41 -1.16 20.49
CA HIS A 383 -1.08 -2.58 20.61
C HIS A 383 0.25 -2.80 21.37
N GLU A 384 1.22 -1.90 21.21
CA GLU A 384 2.47 -1.97 21.98
C GLU A 384 2.24 -1.64 23.45
N LEU A 385 1.24 -0.83 23.80
CA LEU A 385 1.06 -0.29 25.15
C LEU A 385 0.34 -1.24 26.11
N MET A 386 -0.31 -2.30 25.60
CA MET A 386 -1.14 -3.21 26.40
C MET A 386 -0.30 -4.10 27.35
N ASP A 387 -0.59 -4.02 28.65
CA ASP A 387 -0.18 -5.03 29.63
C ASP A 387 -1.29 -6.08 29.73
N TYR A 388 -1.13 -7.21 29.04
CA TYR A 388 -2.10 -8.32 29.03
C TYR A 388 -2.31 -8.97 30.40
N THR A 389 -1.35 -8.86 31.33
CA THR A 389 -1.51 -9.41 32.69
C THR A 389 -2.47 -8.56 33.52
N LYS A 390 -2.49 -7.25 33.27
CA LYS A 390 -3.34 -6.28 33.97
C LYS A 390 -4.58 -5.86 33.18
N GLY A 391 -4.63 -6.19 31.89
CA GLY A 391 -5.69 -5.76 30.97
C GLY A 391 -5.78 -4.24 30.79
N LYS A 392 -4.64 -3.54 30.88
CA LYS A 392 -4.58 -2.06 30.85
C LYS A 392 -3.42 -1.57 29.99
N TYR A 393 -3.59 -0.41 29.39
CA TYR A 393 -2.59 0.28 28.58
C TYR A 393 -1.64 1.09 29.47
N GLU A 394 -0.33 0.91 29.31
CA GLU A 394 0.69 1.74 29.97
C GLU A 394 0.97 2.99 29.13
N ILE A 395 0.31 4.10 29.47
CA ILE A 395 0.44 5.37 28.72
C ILE A 395 1.67 6.18 29.11
N LEU A 396 2.09 6.06 30.36
CA LEU A 396 3.28 6.63 30.97
C LEU A 396 3.86 5.55 31.87
N THR A 397 5.17 5.53 32.09
CA THR A 397 5.80 4.56 33.00
C THR A 397 5.08 4.50 34.34
N GLY A 398 4.49 3.34 34.66
CA GLY A 398 3.74 3.08 35.88
C GLY A 398 2.30 3.63 35.92
N THR A 399 1.83 4.30 34.86
CA THR A 399 0.45 4.80 34.74
C THR A 399 -0.32 3.96 33.74
N LEU A 400 -1.30 3.21 34.27
CA LEU A 400 -2.12 2.30 33.51
C LEU A 400 -3.53 2.85 33.33
N LYS A 401 -4.12 2.65 32.15
CA LYS A 401 -5.52 2.98 31.85
C LYS A 401 -6.27 1.79 31.26
N SER A 402 -7.50 1.58 31.66
CA SER A 402 -8.40 0.62 31.01
C SER A 402 -8.76 1.09 29.58
N PRO A 403 -9.26 0.19 28.72
CA PRO A 403 -9.74 0.58 27.39
C PRO A 403 -10.78 1.72 27.42
N ASP A 404 -11.70 1.72 28.39
CA ASP A 404 -12.69 2.80 28.53
C ASP A 404 -12.04 4.12 28.99
N GLU A 405 -11.10 4.05 29.95
CA GLU A 405 -10.35 5.23 30.40
C GLU A 405 -9.44 5.82 29.30
N MET A 406 -9.05 5.01 28.31
CA MET A 406 -8.33 5.47 27.12
C MET A 406 -9.24 6.31 26.23
N VAL A 407 -10.48 5.87 25.99
CA VAL A 407 -11.47 6.64 25.21
C VAL A 407 -11.68 8.02 25.83
N ASP A 408 -11.96 8.08 27.14
CA ASP A 408 -12.16 9.35 27.86
C ASP A 408 -10.94 10.27 27.74
N MET A 409 -9.73 9.70 27.89
CA MET A 409 -8.48 10.45 27.78
C MET A 409 -8.27 11.03 26.38
N TYR A 410 -8.58 10.30 25.31
CA TYR A 410 -8.47 10.83 23.95
C TYR A 410 -9.52 11.90 23.66
N VAL A 411 -10.75 11.75 24.17
CA VAL A 411 -11.78 12.79 24.07
C VAL A 411 -11.31 14.08 24.73
N ASP A 412 -10.78 13.99 25.95
CA ASP A 412 -10.23 15.13 26.68
C ASP A 412 -9.02 15.75 25.96
N LEU A 413 -8.14 14.92 25.38
CA LEU A 413 -6.98 15.37 24.63
C LEU A 413 -7.39 16.17 23.40
N ILE A 414 -8.35 15.66 22.60
CA ILE A 414 -8.84 16.33 21.39
C ILE A 414 -9.63 17.59 21.74
N ASN A 415 -10.40 17.59 22.83
CA ASN A 415 -11.07 18.80 23.35
C ASN A 415 -10.07 19.90 23.72
N LYS A 416 -8.96 19.53 24.36
CA LYS A 416 -7.91 20.46 24.80
C LYS A 416 -7.04 20.93 23.63
N TYR A 417 -6.83 20.09 22.63
CA TYR A 417 -5.97 20.33 21.47
C TYR A 417 -6.72 20.04 20.16
N PRO A 418 -7.66 20.90 19.74
CA PRO A 418 -8.46 20.69 18.53
C PRO A 418 -7.63 20.71 17.24
N SER A 419 -6.37 21.15 17.31
CA SER A 419 -5.41 21.03 16.21
C SER A 419 -5.04 19.57 15.88
N ILE A 420 -5.33 18.60 16.77
CA ILE A 420 -5.18 17.17 16.50
C ILE A 420 -6.37 16.73 15.65
N ILE A 421 -6.11 16.48 14.37
CA ILE A 421 -7.13 16.07 13.41
C ILE A 421 -7.05 14.59 13.05
N ALA A 422 -6.05 13.84 13.52
CA ALA A 422 -5.97 12.41 13.28
C ALA A 422 -5.28 11.64 14.42
N LEU A 423 -5.84 10.48 14.78
CA LEU A 423 -5.25 9.48 15.67
C LEU A 423 -5.08 8.16 14.93
N ILE A 424 -3.86 7.64 14.89
CA ILE A 424 -3.53 6.33 14.31
C ILE A 424 -3.38 5.32 15.44
N ASP A 425 -4.07 4.19 15.33
CA ASP A 425 -4.12 3.10 16.32
C ASP A 425 -4.26 3.57 17.78
N PRO A 426 -5.29 4.37 18.12
CA PRO A 426 -5.56 4.80 19.50
C PRO A 426 -5.82 3.63 20.45
N LEU A 427 -6.31 2.50 19.92
CA LEU A 427 -6.66 1.27 20.65
C LEU A 427 -6.16 0.06 19.87
N ARG A 428 -5.98 -1.08 20.54
CA ARG A 428 -5.64 -2.35 19.86
C ARG A 428 -6.81 -2.88 19.01
N LYS A 429 -6.51 -3.80 18.11
CA LYS A 429 -7.49 -4.43 17.20
C LYS A 429 -8.68 -5.05 17.92
N GLU A 430 -8.45 -5.68 19.07
CA GLU A 430 -9.47 -6.45 19.79
C GLU A 430 -10.47 -5.59 20.57
N ASP A 431 -10.22 -4.30 20.73
CA ASP A 431 -11.07 -3.39 21.51
C ASP A 431 -12.14 -2.72 20.63
N GLY A 432 -12.82 -3.52 19.81
CA GLY A 432 -13.77 -3.04 18.79
C GLY A 432 -14.93 -2.21 19.33
N GLN A 433 -15.38 -2.48 20.57
CA GLN A 433 -16.40 -1.65 21.24
C GLN A 433 -15.85 -0.25 21.53
N GLN A 434 -14.63 -0.15 22.05
CA GLN A 434 -14.00 1.13 22.37
C GLN A 434 -13.64 1.91 21.10
N TRP A 435 -13.26 1.23 20.01
CA TRP A 435 -13.15 1.84 18.68
C TRP A 435 -14.45 2.49 18.23
N SER A 436 -15.59 1.82 18.44
CA SER A 436 -16.91 2.39 18.14
C SER A 436 -17.23 3.60 19.02
N ASN A 437 -16.93 3.50 20.32
CA ASN A 437 -17.16 4.58 21.27
C ASN A 437 -16.35 5.84 20.93
N ILE A 438 -15.06 5.70 20.62
CA ILE A 438 -14.22 6.85 20.26
C ILE A 438 -14.63 7.44 18.91
N CYS A 439 -14.95 6.61 17.90
CA CYS A 439 -15.45 7.09 16.61
C CYS A 439 -16.70 7.95 16.78
N ASN A 440 -17.68 7.48 17.56
CA ASN A 440 -18.91 8.24 17.83
C ASN A 440 -18.64 9.53 18.63
N ALA A 441 -17.61 9.57 19.47
CA ALA A 441 -17.31 10.73 20.31
C ALA A 441 -16.50 11.84 19.62
N VAL A 442 -15.61 11.50 18.69
CA VAL A 442 -14.68 12.46 18.06
C VAL A 442 -14.58 12.40 16.53
N GLY A 443 -15.23 11.43 15.88
CA GLY A 443 -15.09 11.20 14.44
C GLY A 443 -15.47 12.39 13.56
N SER A 444 -16.39 13.26 14.03
CA SER A 444 -16.81 14.48 13.33
C SER A 444 -15.76 15.60 13.28
N ARG A 445 -14.60 15.42 13.93
CA ARG A 445 -13.52 16.42 14.00
C ARG A 445 -12.10 15.83 14.01
N CYS A 446 -11.98 14.51 14.07
CA CYS A 446 -10.71 13.81 14.10
C CYS A 446 -10.84 12.51 13.30
N TYR A 447 -9.91 12.25 12.40
CA TYR A 447 -9.79 10.97 11.72
C TYR A 447 -9.31 9.89 12.69
N LEU A 448 -10.03 8.79 12.80
CA LEU A 448 -9.59 7.58 13.50
C LEU A 448 -9.03 6.63 12.45
N ILE A 449 -7.74 6.34 12.50
CA ILE A 449 -7.04 5.61 11.45
C ILE A 449 -6.52 4.29 12.02
N ALA A 450 -6.77 3.18 11.32
CA ALA A 450 -6.19 1.89 11.66
C ALA A 450 -4.94 1.61 10.79
N GLU A 451 -3.84 1.26 11.43
CA GLU A 451 -2.59 0.80 10.80
C GLU A 451 -2.33 -0.66 11.18
N ASP A 452 -1.90 -0.93 12.42
CA ASP A 452 -1.70 -2.28 12.94
C ASP A 452 -3.01 -2.89 13.48
N ALA A 453 -4.01 -2.06 13.78
CA ALA A 453 -5.36 -2.53 14.09
C ALA A 453 -6.12 -3.04 12.85
N ALA A 454 -5.66 -2.72 11.64
CA ALA A 454 -6.29 -3.15 10.40
C ALA A 454 -6.06 -4.65 10.15
N LYS A 455 -6.98 -5.27 9.39
CA LYS A 455 -6.72 -6.60 8.83
C LYS A 455 -5.70 -6.50 7.68
N SER A 456 -5.07 -7.62 7.34
CA SER A 456 -4.19 -7.70 6.17
C SER A 456 -4.96 -7.37 4.89
N ILE A 457 -4.26 -6.79 3.90
CA ILE A 457 -4.85 -6.39 2.61
C ILE A 457 -5.58 -7.56 1.95
N SER A 458 -4.98 -8.76 1.96
CA SER A 458 -5.59 -9.98 1.40
C SER A 458 -6.94 -10.29 2.06
N LYS A 459 -7.02 -10.24 3.39
CA LYS A 459 -8.28 -10.46 4.11
C LYS A 459 -9.31 -9.37 3.87
N LEU A 460 -8.89 -8.10 3.79
CA LEU A 460 -9.80 -6.98 3.50
C LEU A 460 -10.43 -7.13 2.11
N VAL A 461 -9.65 -7.57 1.12
CA VAL A 461 -10.12 -7.85 -0.23
C VAL A 461 -11.02 -9.09 -0.25
N GLU A 462 -10.63 -10.19 0.39
CA GLU A 462 -11.44 -11.42 0.47
C GLU A 462 -12.79 -11.21 1.16
N ASP A 463 -12.78 -10.49 2.29
CA ASP A 463 -13.99 -10.21 3.08
C ASP A 463 -14.94 -9.21 2.39
N GLN A 464 -14.46 -8.46 1.39
CA GLN A 464 -15.15 -7.33 0.74
C GLN A 464 -15.72 -6.33 1.75
N ASN A 465 -15.10 -6.25 2.93
CA ASN A 465 -15.57 -5.45 4.05
C ASN A 465 -14.39 -4.91 4.86
N ILE A 466 -14.32 -3.58 4.95
CA ILE A 466 -13.27 -2.87 5.69
C ILE A 466 -13.56 -2.84 7.20
N ASN A 467 -14.80 -3.11 7.59
CA ASN A 467 -15.27 -2.89 8.95
C ASN A 467 -14.95 -4.08 9.89
N VAL A 468 -13.73 -4.10 10.43
CA VAL A 468 -13.40 -4.37 11.86
C VAL A 468 -11.94 -3.92 12.07
N PRO A 469 -11.66 -2.88 12.90
CA PRO A 469 -12.58 -2.06 13.70
C PRO A 469 -13.23 -0.89 12.91
N LYS A 470 -14.33 -0.33 13.44
CA LYS A 470 -14.95 0.93 12.94
C LYS A 470 -13.92 2.06 13.02
N CYS A 471 -13.66 2.73 11.90
CA CYS A 471 -12.66 3.80 11.79
C CYS A 471 -12.99 4.75 10.62
N SER A 472 -12.27 5.86 10.49
CA SER A 472 -12.36 6.79 9.37
C SER A 472 -11.54 6.36 8.16
N GLY A 473 -10.48 5.57 8.37
CA GLY A 473 -9.57 5.19 7.29
C GLY A 473 -8.47 4.22 7.69
N LEU A 474 -7.73 3.78 6.67
CA LEU A 474 -6.72 2.73 6.78
C LEU A 474 -5.36 3.21 6.27
N ILE A 475 -4.29 2.82 6.97
CA ILE A 475 -2.92 2.91 6.43
C ILE A 475 -2.62 1.63 5.65
N ILE A 476 -2.38 1.79 4.35
CA ILE A 476 -2.04 0.73 3.41
C ILE A 476 -0.53 0.74 3.20
N LYS A 477 0.14 -0.37 3.52
CA LYS A 477 1.58 -0.57 3.30
C LYS A 477 1.78 -1.58 2.16
N TYR A 478 2.41 -1.14 1.07
CA TYR A 478 2.72 -2.03 -0.05
C TYR A 478 3.94 -2.90 0.26
N THR A 479 3.71 -4.15 0.67
CA THR A 479 4.77 -5.07 1.08
C THR A 479 4.42 -6.53 0.77
N ASN A 480 5.46 -7.38 0.79
CA ASN A 480 5.34 -8.85 0.73
C ASN A 480 4.49 -9.33 -0.47
N GLN A 481 3.42 -10.08 -0.22
CA GLN A 481 2.53 -10.67 -1.22
C GLN A 481 1.54 -9.70 -1.87
N THR A 482 1.50 -8.44 -1.44
CA THR A 482 0.52 -7.46 -1.91
C THR A 482 0.75 -7.15 -3.38
N LYS A 483 -0.28 -7.34 -4.21
CA LYS A 483 -0.23 -7.06 -5.66
C LYS A 483 -0.85 -5.70 -5.97
N ILE A 484 -0.57 -5.15 -7.15
CA ILE A 484 -1.18 -3.90 -7.63
C ILE A 484 -2.69 -4.06 -7.78
N SER A 485 -3.16 -5.22 -8.28
CA SER A 485 -4.58 -5.55 -8.34
C SER A 485 -5.26 -5.45 -6.96
N ASP A 486 -4.63 -5.99 -5.91
CA ASP A 486 -5.17 -5.98 -4.54
C ASP A 486 -5.33 -4.53 -4.05
N LEU A 487 -4.37 -3.66 -4.37
CA LEU A 487 -4.45 -2.24 -4.02
C LEU A 487 -5.56 -1.49 -4.78
N THR A 488 -5.72 -1.75 -6.08
CA THR A 488 -6.79 -1.14 -6.87
C THR A 488 -8.17 -1.56 -6.37
N GLU A 489 -8.34 -2.83 -5.99
CA GLU A 489 -9.59 -3.34 -5.44
C GLU A 489 -9.86 -2.77 -4.04
N LEU A 490 -8.87 -2.83 -3.14
CA LEU A 490 -9.01 -2.30 -1.78
C LEU A 490 -9.35 -0.80 -1.79
N THR A 491 -8.69 -0.01 -2.63
CA THR A 491 -8.96 1.44 -2.69
C THR A 491 -10.34 1.75 -3.27
N ARG A 492 -10.85 0.96 -4.22
CA ARG A 492 -12.25 1.06 -4.67
C ARG A 492 -13.24 0.74 -3.55
N LEU A 493 -12.94 -0.28 -2.74
CA LEU A 493 -13.77 -0.64 -1.58
C LEU A 493 -13.77 0.48 -0.53
N ILE A 494 -12.62 1.09 -0.26
CA ILE A 494 -12.47 2.20 0.68
C ILE A 494 -13.30 3.41 0.22
N ASP A 495 -13.18 3.79 -1.06
CA ASP A 495 -13.95 4.89 -1.64
C ASP A 495 -15.47 4.62 -1.56
N GLY A 496 -15.89 3.39 -1.87
CA GLY A 496 -17.29 2.98 -1.82
C GLY A 496 -17.91 2.99 -0.42
N GLN A 497 -17.08 2.87 0.62
CA GLN A 497 -17.51 2.89 2.03
C GLN A 497 -17.25 4.24 2.71
N ARG A 498 -16.92 5.31 1.96
CA ARG A 498 -16.61 6.65 2.49
C ARG A 498 -15.49 6.67 3.54
N HIS A 499 -14.60 5.70 3.49
CA HIS A 499 -13.38 5.70 4.29
C HIS A 499 -12.26 6.39 3.51
N ILE A 500 -11.19 6.78 4.20
CA ILE A 500 -10.01 7.36 3.55
C ILE A 500 -8.86 6.34 3.47
N ALA A 501 -8.19 6.30 2.32
CA ALA A 501 -6.95 5.55 2.14
C ALA A 501 -5.75 6.44 2.47
N ILE A 502 -4.82 5.91 3.26
CA ILE A 502 -3.52 6.51 3.53
C ILE A 502 -2.44 5.55 3.04
N LEU A 503 -1.54 6.00 2.18
CA LEU A 503 -0.41 5.16 1.75
C LEU A 503 0.79 5.42 2.67
N GLY A 504 1.28 4.37 3.31
CA GLY A 504 2.30 4.45 4.35
C GLY A 504 3.58 3.72 3.95
N SER A 505 4.72 4.35 4.23
CA SER A 505 6.02 3.70 4.17
C SER A 505 6.21 2.74 5.34
N PRO A 506 6.68 1.48 5.16
CA PRO A 506 7.18 0.66 6.25
C PRO A 506 8.42 1.26 6.96
N ALA A 507 8.89 0.57 8.00
CA ALA A 507 10.09 0.98 8.73
C ALA A 507 11.38 0.77 7.88
N GLY A 508 11.53 -0.40 7.26
CA GLY A 508 12.63 -0.76 6.36
C GLY A 508 12.44 -0.26 4.93
N GLU A 509 12.55 1.06 4.74
CA GLU A 509 12.34 1.72 3.45
C GLU A 509 13.52 1.59 2.47
N SER A 510 13.23 1.59 1.17
CA SER A 510 14.22 1.65 0.11
C SER A 510 14.28 3.05 -0.55
N SER A 511 15.26 3.26 -1.43
CA SER A 511 15.33 4.48 -2.26
C SER A 511 14.32 4.49 -3.42
N ASP A 512 13.50 3.45 -3.59
CA ASP A 512 12.43 3.45 -4.58
C ASP A 512 11.32 4.44 -4.16
N ASP A 513 10.82 5.19 -5.13
CA ASP A 513 9.85 6.27 -4.94
C ASP A 513 8.44 5.92 -5.41
N SER A 514 8.21 4.68 -5.89
CA SER A 514 6.95 4.26 -6.50
C SER A 514 5.77 4.27 -5.52
N LEU A 515 6.02 4.28 -4.19
CA LEU A 515 4.97 4.49 -3.18
C LEU A 515 4.19 5.79 -3.41
N VAL A 516 4.87 6.82 -3.92
CA VAL A 516 4.27 8.11 -4.21
C VAL A 516 3.38 8.03 -5.44
N ASP A 517 3.84 7.35 -6.49
CA ASP A 517 3.04 7.08 -7.68
C ASP A 517 1.81 6.22 -7.34
N LEU A 518 1.93 5.25 -6.43
CA LEU A 518 0.81 4.49 -5.88
C LEU A 518 -0.18 5.40 -5.15
N ALA A 519 0.30 6.28 -4.27
CA ALA A 519 -0.57 7.18 -3.52
C ALA A 519 -1.36 8.13 -4.44
N VAL A 520 -0.72 8.72 -5.45
CA VAL A 520 -1.39 9.61 -6.40
C VAL A 520 -2.32 8.83 -7.33
N GLY A 521 -1.82 7.74 -7.93
CA GLY A 521 -2.58 6.95 -8.90
C GLY A 521 -3.80 6.25 -8.30
N LEU A 522 -3.72 5.85 -7.03
CA LEU A 522 -4.82 5.21 -6.31
C LEU A 522 -5.72 6.21 -5.56
N GLY A 523 -5.46 7.52 -5.66
CA GLY A 523 -6.29 8.56 -5.05
C GLY A 523 -6.25 8.57 -3.52
N ALA A 524 -5.09 8.32 -2.91
CA ALA A 524 -4.93 8.38 -1.46
C ALA A 524 -5.22 9.79 -0.91
N ARG A 525 -5.88 9.87 0.24
CA ARG A 525 -6.14 11.17 0.90
C ARG A 525 -4.89 11.75 1.55
N PHE A 526 -4.14 10.86 2.20
CA PHE A 526 -2.90 11.19 2.90
C PHE A 526 -1.78 10.25 2.47
N ILE A 527 -0.54 10.71 2.65
CA ILE A 527 0.66 9.89 2.49
C ILE A 527 1.57 10.04 3.70
N LYS A 528 1.94 8.92 4.34
CA LYS A 528 2.81 8.87 5.53
C LYS A 528 4.19 8.35 5.11
N LEU A 529 5.16 9.24 5.04
CA LEU A 529 6.51 8.94 4.52
C LEU A 529 7.61 8.96 5.58
N GLY A 530 7.30 9.28 6.85
CA GLY A 530 8.29 9.57 7.89
C GLY A 530 8.69 11.05 7.91
N GLY A 531 9.85 11.37 8.48
CA GLY A 531 10.38 12.74 8.56
C GLY A 531 11.12 13.21 7.31
N LEU A 532 11.53 14.48 7.28
CA LEU A 532 12.18 15.13 6.13
C LEU A 532 13.71 14.96 6.16
N SER A 533 14.18 13.81 6.61
CA SER A 533 15.60 13.47 6.67
C SER A 533 15.82 12.03 6.23
N ARG A 534 17.06 11.70 5.86
CA ARG A 534 17.48 10.42 5.24
C ARG A 534 17.04 10.28 3.78
N GLY A 535 17.93 9.73 2.95
CA GLY A 535 17.79 9.75 1.49
C GLY A 535 16.60 8.93 0.98
N GLU A 536 16.36 7.78 1.58
CA GLU A 536 15.26 6.86 1.26
C GLU A 536 13.87 7.44 1.55
N ARG A 537 13.79 8.44 2.44
CA ARG A 537 12.58 9.20 2.74
C ARG A 537 12.46 10.41 1.82
N VAL A 538 13.54 11.21 1.72
CA VAL A 538 13.59 12.44 0.92
C VAL A 538 13.33 12.16 -0.57
N THR A 539 13.76 11.01 -1.11
CA THR A 539 13.47 10.63 -2.50
C THR A 539 11.96 10.61 -2.81
N LYS A 540 11.14 10.15 -1.86
CA LYS A 540 9.67 10.10 -1.99
C LYS A 540 9.06 11.50 -1.92
N TYR A 541 9.55 12.36 -1.03
CA TYR A 541 9.13 13.77 -1.01
C TYR A 541 9.47 14.48 -2.32
N ASN A 542 10.65 14.24 -2.88
CA ASN A 542 11.04 14.81 -4.18
C ASN A 542 10.16 14.28 -5.32
N ARG A 543 9.78 13.00 -5.30
CA ARG A 543 8.84 12.44 -6.27
C ARG A 543 7.46 13.08 -6.15
N LEU A 544 7.00 13.37 -4.93
CA LEU A 544 5.72 14.05 -4.69
C LEU A 544 5.72 15.47 -5.30
N LEU A 545 6.84 16.21 -5.13
CA LEU A 545 7.03 17.51 -5.78
C LEU A 545 7.05 17.40 -7.31
N ALA A 546 7.74 16.40 -7.86
CA ALA A 546 7.81 16.18 -9.30
C ALA A 546 6.43 15.89 -9.90
N ILE A 547 5.63 15.03 -9.26
CA ILE A 547 4.27 14.73 -9.74
C ILE A 547 3.36 15.97 -9.66
N GLU A 548 3.45 16.77 -8.59
CA GLU A 548 2.72 18.04 -8.50
C GLU A 548 3.06 18.97 -9.68
N GLU A 549 4.34 19.12 -10.01
CA GLU A 549 4.80 19.94 -11.14
C GLU A 549 4.32 19.37 -12.50
N GLU A 550 4.37 18.05 -12.68
CA GLU A 550 3.87 17.36 -13.88
C GLU A 550 2.36 17.58 -14.09
N LEU A 551 1.55 17.38 -13.04
CA LEU A 551 0.09 17.56 -13.10
C LEU A 551 -0.29 19.04 -13.32
N ALA A 552 0.39 19.97 -12.64
CA ALA A 552 0.14 21.40 -12.81
C ALA A 552 0.47 21.86 -14.24
N LYS A 553 1.61 21.42 -14.79
CA LYS A 553 2.01 21.73 -16.17
C LYS A 553 1.02 21.20 -17.20
N ASN A 554 0.42 20.05 -16.94
CA ASN A 554 -0.56 19.41 -17.83
C ASN A 554 -1.99 19.94 -17.62
N GLY A 555 -2.24 20.79 -16.61
CA GLY A 555 -3.58 21.29 -16.29
C GLY A 555 -4.52 20.22 -15.73
N THR A 556 -3.98 19.16 -15.15
CA THR A 556 -4.73 18.01 -14.59
C THR A 556 -4.62 17.91 -13.07
N LEU A 557 -4.13 18.95 -12.41
CA LEU A 557 -4.04 19.02 -10.95
C LEU A 557 -5.35 19.60 -10.38
N ARG A 558 -6.07 18.80 -9.58
CA ARG A 558 -7.22 19.27 -8.82
C ARG A 558 -6.76 20.09 -7.60
N SER A 559 -7.49 21.15 -7.26
CA SER A 559 -7.29 21.87 -6.00
C SER A 559 -7.57 20.98 -4.79
N GLY A 560 -6.86 21.23 -3.68
CA GLY A 560 -7.06 20.48 -2.44
C GLY A 560 -8.49 20.61 -1.92
N GLU A 561 -9.09 19.49 -1.53
CA GLU A 561 -10.38 19.44 -0.86
C GLU A 561 -10.17 19.64 0.65
N ASN A 562 -11.10 20.36 1.29
CA ASN A 562 -11.09 20.57 2.74
C ASN A 562 -11.10 19.23 3.50
N HIS A 563 -10.72 19.26 4.77
CA HIS A 563 -10.90 18.09 5.62
C HIS A 563 -12.39 17.78 5.79
N GLU A 564 -12.81 16.62 5.32
CA GLU A 564 -14.16 16.10 5.49
C GLU A 564 -14.12 14.99 6.55
N PHE A 565 -14.85 15.19 7.65
CA PHE A 565 -14.89 14.28 8.78
C PHE A 565 -16.20 13.50 8.78
N VAL A 566 -16.16 12.25 9.26
CA VAL A 566 -17.35 11.37 9.28
C VAL A 566 -18.04 11.49 10.63
N ASP A 567 -19.31 11.90 10.63
CA ASP A 567 -20.15 11.78 11.82
C ASP A 567 -20.74 10.36 11.93
N PHE A 568 -20.02 9.52 12.66
CA PHE A 568 -20.40 8.13 12.90
C PHE A 568 -21.64 7.94 13.76
N ALA A 569 -22.12 8.99 14.45
CA ALA A 569 -23.33 8.94 15.25
C ALA A 569 -24.58 9.08 14.36
N GLU A 570 -24.51 9.90 13.30
CA GLU A 570 -25.60 10.05 12.33
C GLU A 570 -25.77 8.79 11.45
N GLU A 571 -24.68 8.13 11.05
CA GLU A 571 -24.76 6.87 10.28
C GLU A 571 -25.49 5.76 11.05
N ALA A 572 -25.29 5.66 12.37
CA ALA A 572 -25.97 4.67 13.20
C ALA A 572 -27.50 4.89 13.25
N LEU A 573 -27.94 6.15 13.32
CA LEU A 573 -29.36 6.51 13.32
C LEU A 573 -30.03 6.19 11.98
N THR A 574 -29.34 6.40 10.85
CA THR A 574 -29.90 6.08 9.53
C THR A 574 -30.08 4.58 9.29
N VAL A 575 -29.25 3.72 9.87
CA VAL A 575 -29.40 2.26 9.75
C VAL A 575 -30.53 1.75 10.65
N GLU A 576 -30.68 2.29 11.86
CA GLU A 576 -31.80 1.95 12.75
C GLU A 576 -33.16 2.42 12.19
N GLU A 577 -33.24 3.62 11.60
CA GLU A 577 -34.46 4.11 10.94
C GLU A 577 -34.87 3.28 9.71
N VAL A 578 -33.90 2.69 8.99
CA VAL A 578 -34.17 1.77 7.87
C VAL A 578 -34.61 0.39 8.36
N LEU A 579 -34.15 -0.06 9.53
CA LEU A 579 -34.56 -1.33 10.13
C LEU A 579 -35.94 -1.24 10.80
N ASP A 580 -36.30 -0.09 11.38
CA ASP A 580 -37.63 0.18 11.94
C ASP A 580 -38.71 0.45 10.87
N ALA A 581 -38.32 0.63 9.60
CA ALA A 581 -39.24 0.83 8.48
C ALA A 581 -39.81 -0.47 7.87
N PHE A 582 -39.45 -1.65 8.38
CA PHE A 582 -40.04 -2.93 7.95
C PHE A 582 -41.19 -3.34 8.89
N PRO A 583 -42.45 -3.46 8.41
CA PRO A 583 -43.53 -3.95 9.25
C PRO A 583 -43.31 -5.43 9.56
N THR A 584 -43.40 -5.77 10.85
CA THR A 584 -43.48 -7.12 11.39
C THR A 584 -44.69 -7.85 10.79
N THR A 585 -44.48 -8.67 9.75
CA THR A 585 -45.50 -9.62 9.29
C THR A 585 -45.46 -10.89 10.13
N GLU A 586 -46.57 -11.10 10.83
CA GLU A 586 -46.96 -12.37 11.45
C GLU A 586 -46.84 -13.53 10.46
N GLN A 587 -46.31 -14.65 10.97
CA GLN A 587 -46.24 -15.93 10.29
C GLN A 587 -47.64 -16.52 10.16
N ASP A 588 -48.02 -16.96 8.95
CA ASP A 588 -48.93 -18.09 8.76
C ASP A 588 -48.66 -18.77 7.40
N PRO A 589 -49.01 -20.06 7.24
CA PRO A 589 -48.20 -21.01 6.50
C PRO A 589 -48.71 -21.25 5.07
N TRP A 590 -47.76 -21.65 4.23
CA TRP A 590 -47.96 -22.09 2.84
C TRP A 590 -49.05 -23.14 2.68
N PRO A 591 -49.73 -23.16 1.51
CA PRO A 591 -50.12 -24.40 0.89
C PRO A 591 -49.44 -24.61 -0.47
N SER A 592 -49.26 -25.89 -0.72
CA SER A 592 -48.54 -26.56 -1.78
C SER A 592 -49.36 -26.80 -3.06
N GLU A 593 -48.62 -27.17 -4.11
CA GLU A 593 -48.99 -28.00 -5.28
C GLU A 593 -49.34 -27.38 -6.65
N HIS A 594 -48.49 -27.78 -7.62
CA HIS A 594 -48.74 -28.19 -9.01
C HIS A 594 -49.52 -27.30 -9.98
N SER A 595 -48.83 -26.84 -11.06
CA SER A 595 -48.98 -27.40 -12.42
C SER A 595 -48.09 -26.67 -13.46
N GLN A 596 -47.64 -27.43 -14.45
CA GLN A 596 -46.69 -27.10 -15.52
C GLN A 596 -47.33 -26.35 -16.74
N PRO A 597 -46.56 -26.00 -17.81
CA PRO A 597 -46.61 -24.69 -18.46
C PRO A 597 -47.39 -24.65 -19.79
N LEU A 598 -47.68 -23.43 -20.29
CA LEU A 598 -48.14 -23.22 -21.66
C LEU A 598 -47.48 -21.99 -22.30
N LEU A 599 -46.83 -22.24 -23.44
CA LEU A 599 -46.40 -21.27 -24.46
C LEU A 599 -47.60 -20.59 -25.13
N ALA A 600 -47.49 -19.30 -25.41
CA ALA A 600 -48.01 -18.69 -26.64
C ALA A 600 -47.37 -17.31 -26.89
N GLN A 601 -46.82 -17.16 -28.10
CA GLN A 601 -46.52 -15.89 -28.77
C GLN A 601 -47.83 -15.18 -29.12
N ASP A 602 -47.90 -13.85 -29.08
CA ASP A 602 -47.95 -13.04 -30.31
C ASP A 602 -48.08 -11.52 -30.08
N GLN A 603 -47.31 -10.83 -30.93
CA GLN A 603 -47.38 -9.50 -31.53
C GLN A 603 -48.64 -8.61 -31.32
N ASN A 604 -48.43 -7.31 -31.03
CA ASN A 604 -48.47 -6.26 -32.07
C ASN A 604 -48.08 -4.84 -31.56
N PRO A 605 -47.64 -3.94 -32.46
CA PRO A 605 -46.97 -2.67 -32.15
C PRO A 605 -47.88 -1.44 -32.32
N VAL A 606 -47.47 -0.28 -31.76
CA VAL A 606 -47.96 1.04 -32.20
C VAL A 606 -46.82 2.05 -32.28
N SER A 607 -46.82 2.72 -33.42
CA SER A 607 -46.01 3.79 -34.00
C SER A 607 -45.66 4.99 -33.10
N LEU A 608 -44.44 5.51 -33.27
CA LEU A 608 -44.06 6.88 -32.93
C LEU A 608 -43.74 7.65 -34.21
N HIS A 609 -44.52 8.71 -34.45
CA HIS A 609 -44.30 9.71 -35.48
C HIS A 609 -43.10 10.60 -35.13
N GLY A 610 -42.32 10.93 -36.15
CA GLY A 610 -41.16 11.80 -36.05
C GLY A 610 -41.49 13.28 -35.86
N SER A 611 -40.47 14.02 -35.46
CA SER A 611 -40.37 15.45 -35.66
C SER A 611 -38.90 15.79 -35.87
N THR A 612 -38.61 16.22 -37.09
CA THR A 612 -37.32 16.68 -37.62
C THR A 612 -37.14 18.17 -37.33
N LEU A 613 -35.89 18.65 -37.53
CA LEU A 613 -35.41 20.05 -37.63
C LEU A 613 -34.71 20.55 -36.35
N HIS A 614 -33.50 21.15 -36.36
CA HIS A 614 -32.77 21.88 -37.39
C HIS A 614 -31.24 21.74 -37.19
N LEU A 615 -30.50 21.54 -38.28
CA LEU A 615 -29.06 21.77 -38.41
C LEU A 615 -28.80 23.28 -38.59
N ASN A 616 -27.85 23.84 -37.85
CA ASN A 616 -27.21 25.12 -38.17
C ASN A 616 -25.69 24.91 -38.16
N GLU A 617 -25.08 25.11 -39.33
CA GLU A 617 -23.65 25.28 -39.53
C GLU A 617 -23.19 26.64 -39.00
N ALA A 618 -22.06 26.67 -38.30
CA ALA A 618 -21.25 27.87 -38.15
C ALA A 618 -19.77 27.48 -38.06
N THR A 619 -19.08 27.74 -39.16
CA THR A 619 -17.62 27.77 -39.33
C THR A 619 -16.99 28.93 -38.56
N ASN A 620 -15.91 28.66 -37.81
CA ASN A 620 -14.65 29.44 -37.77
C ASN A 620 -13.78 28.95 -36.60
N LEU A 621 -12.68 28.26 -36.93
CA LEU A 621 -11.58 27.97 -36.01
C LEU A 621 -10.35 28.75 -36.48
N ASP A 622 -9.88 29.64 -35.61
CA ASP A 622 -8.67 30.44 -35.74
C ASP A 622 -7.45 29.61 -35.27
N PRO A 623 -6.41 29.40 -36.09
CA PRO A 623 -5.21 28.69 -35.70
C PRO A 623 -4.09 29.69 -35.41
N SER A 624 -4.01 30.18 -34.18
CA SER A 624 -2.78 30.80 -33.69
C SER A 624 -2.67 30.67 -32.18
N ILE A 625 -1.43 30.55 -31.71
CA ILE A 625 -0.96 30.51 -30.31
C ILE A 625 -0.68 29.10 -29.78
N PHE A 626 0.51 28.59 -30.15
CA PHE A 626 1.43 27.94 -29.21
C PHE A 626 2.82 28.58 -29.44
N PRO A 627 3.52 28.90 -28.35
CA PRO A 627 4.76 28.18 -28.08
C PRO A 627 4.64 27.21 -26.91
#